data_AF-A0A521KZI5-F1
#
_entry.id   AF-A0A521KZI5-F1
#
_cell.length_a   1.000
_cell.length_b   1.000
_cell.length_c   1.000
_cell.angle_alpha   90.00
_cell.angle_beta   90.00
_cell.angle_gamma   90.00
#
_symmetry.space_group_name_H-M   'P 1'
#
loop_
_entity.id
_entity.type
_entity.pdbx_description
1 polymer ?
#
loop_
_entity_poly.entity_id
_entity_poly.type
_entity_poly.pdbx_seq_one_letter_code
_entity_poly.pdbx_strand_id
1 'polypeptide(L)'
;MRDRVVDRVGVRDERAGVPAADLRRGRAHARAQARRDGVLRGRGARVPAPALGARAARTRRVARRAGRIAHGRGVRARAAPRGRAGGRVSSVAVIGGGFRGIASAWLLRRAGHAVTLVEAAPAIGGLLRSTAWNGYWLDPGCHVFDNSDDDETTALLDLLGDAYHPIEVRYASWIGARASEDSGVPRLDDLGAATSQRIVDECVAAARRPAEPARDLEQLFRARYGECAAGHLAAAARKAYGCDARELAPLVADLGVFRRVGIAPDAQALELKRDPRLDAIVAARPGADKLRFYRASAGSRAFRNYYPTGAGIGEFAARAHARLVELGVDVRTGCELAALALDARGARIELHERASGRRTSARCDRVHWALPPELLARSVAGAPALDAHVHGVPLLLFYFAIQSAAAGRYSYVNDYRPHTRVFRASCPGNYGSGNCPPGANYVCCEVPADRASELWTDAERLSGEIFAEARALGVHDAATARAAHVVRIPSALRLPTPSFEQGRAE
;
A
#
# COMPACT_ATOMS: atom_id res chain seq x y z
N MET A 1 59.39 -5.70 14.77
CA MET A 1 60.70 -6.38 14.87
C MET A 1 60.51 -7.73 14.19
N ARG A 2 61.16 -7.97 13.04
CA ARG A 2 60.92 -9.09 12.10
C ARG A 2 59.54 -9.09 11.41
N ASP A 3 59.35 -9.57 10.17
CA ASP A 3 60.28 -9.67 9.02
C ASP A 3 59.51 -9.67 7.66
N ARG A 4 60.23 -9.66 6.53
CA ARG A 4 59.70 -9.57 5.14
C ARG A 4 59.94 -10.85 4.30
N VAL A 5 58.96 -11.28 3.48
CA VAL A 5 59.07 -11.94 2.15
C VAL A 5 57.75 -11.64 1.39
N VAL A 6 57.60 -11.17 0.13
CA VAL A 6 58.44 -10.79 -1.04
C VAL A 6 58.50 -11.80 -2.22
N ASP A 7 58.33 -11.28 -3.45
CA ASP A 7 58.56 -11.87 -4.79
C ASP A 7 57.70 -13.05 -5.31
N ARG A 8 57.63 -13.33 -6.63
CA ARG A 8 57.39 -12.46 -7.83
C ARG A 8 57.22 -13.31 -9.12
N VAL A 9 56.51 -12.74 -10.12
CA VAL A 9 56.62 -12.99 -11.59
C VAL A 9 56.26 -14.38 -12.13
N GLY A 10 55.53 -14.39 -13.26
CA GLY A 10 55.20 -15.60 -14.03
C GLY A 10 54.46 -15.30 -15.34
N VAL A 11 55.14 -14.62 -16.29
CA VAL A 11 54.56 -14.26 -17.59
C VAL A 11 54.92 -15.30 -18.66
N ARG A 12 53.96 -15.66 -19.53
CA ARG A 12 54.22 -15.99 -20.95
C ARG A 12 53.00 -15.68 -21.82
N ASP A 13 53.27 -14.98 -22.92
CA ASP A 13 52.40 -14.78 -24.09
C ASP A 13 52.77 -15.86 -25.12
N GLU A 14 51.82 -16.32 -25.94
CA GLU A 14 52.15 -16.90 -27.25
C GLU A 14 50.94 -16.86 -28.19
N ARG A 15 51.20 -16.51 -29.46
CA ARG A 15 50.18 -16.24 -30.49
C ARG A 15 50.40 -17.13 -31.72
N ALA A 16 49.37 -17.83 -32.17
CA ALA A 16 49.12 -18.23 -33.57
C ALA A 16 47.77 -18.98 -33.64
N GLY A 17 47.03 -18.98 -34.75
CA GLY A 17 47.21 -18.27 -36.01
C GLY A 17 45.98 -18.48 -36.92
N VAL A 18 45.80 -17.63 -37.93
CA VAL A 18 44.71 -17.73 -38.90
C VAL A 18 45.16 -18.56 -40.11
N PRO A 19 44.29 -19.41 -40.66
CA PRO A 19 44.03 -19.33 -42.11
C PRO A 19 42.53 -19.25 -42.42
N ALA A 20 42.21 -18.58 -43.54
CA ALA A 20 40.84 -18.48 -44.06
C ALA A 20 40.79 -18.87 -45.54
N ALA A 21 40.06 -19.93 -45.85
CA ALA A 21 39.53 -20.35 -47.16
C ALA A 21 38.62 -21.57 -46.89
N ASP A 22 37.48 -21.80 -47.54
CA ASP A 22 37.34 -21.85 -49.00
C ASP A 22 35.97 -21.33 -49.50
N LEU A 23 35.65 -21.58 -50.77
CA LEU A 23 34.73 -20.80 -51.59
C LEU A 23 33.76 -21.67 -52.42
N ARG A 24 32.70 -20.99 -52.90
CA ARG A 24 31.92 -21.27 -54.14
C ARG A 24 30.80 -22.34 -54.14
N ARG A 25 29.62 -21.80 -54.53
CA ARG A 25 28.56 -22.39 -55.39
C ARG A 25 27.58 -23.35 -54.69
N GLY A 26 26.33 -23.49 -55.16
CA GLY A 26 25.77 -23.04 -56.46
C GLY A 26 24.44 -22.29 -56.44
N ARG A 27 24.02 -21.88 -57.65
CA ARG A 27 22.66 -21.42 -57.99
C ARG A 27 21.78 -22.69 -58.23
N ALA A 28 20.46 -22.67 -58.53
CA ALA A 28 19.55 -21.62 -58.96
C ALA A 28 18.06 -22.08 -58.82
N HIS A 29 17.12 -21.20 -59.21
CA HIS A 29 15.76 -21.51 -59.72
C HIS A 29 14.70 -21.98 -58.69
N ALA A 30 13.40 -21.66 -58.83
CA ALA A 30 12.76 -20.67 -59.72
C ALA A 30 11.36 -20.21 -59.22
N ARG A 31 10.97 -19.00 -59.66
CA ARG A 31 9.63 -18.52 -60.08
C ARG A 31 8.38 -19.03 -59.32
N ALA A 32 7.67 -18.14 -58.62
CA ALA A 32 6.45 -17.44 -59.11
C ALA A 32 5.16 -18.29 -58.91
N GLN A 33 3.93 -17.78 -58.89
CA GLN A 33 3.33 -16.49 -59.27
C GLN A 33 2.13 -16.27 -58.29
N ALA A 34 1.80 -15.09 -57.74
CA ALA A 34 1.23 -13.91 -58.40
C ALA A 34 0.06 -14.28 -59.36
N ARG A 35 -1.13 -13.65 -59.33
CA ARG A 35 -1.56 -12.40 -58.67
C ARG A 35 -3.09 -12.20 -58.92
N ARG A 36 -3.68 -11.11 -58.37
CA ARG A 36 -4.91 -10.42 -58.86
C ARG A 36 -6.25 -11.17 -58.68
N ASP A 37 -7.42 -10.51 -58.68
CA ASP A 37 -7.79 -9.07 -58.54
C ASP A 37 -9.24 -9.00 -58.00
N GLY A 38 -9.73 -7.83 -57.55
CA GLY A 38 -11.17 -7.63 -57.30
C GLY A 38 -11.57 -6.52 -56.33
N VAL A 39 -11.68 -5.29 -56.81
CA VAL A 39 -12.38 -4.19 -56.09
C VAL A 39 -13.85 -4.17 -56.53
N LEU A 40 -14.80 -4.06 -55.59
CA LEU A 40 -16.12 -3.47 -55.86
C LEU A 40 -16.80 -2.94 -54.58
N ARG A 41 -17.73 -2.00 -54.76
CA ARG A 41 -18.52 -1.34 -53.68
C ARG A 41 -19.87 -2.04 -53.52
N GLY A 42 -20.38 -2.23 -52.29
CA GLY A 42 -21.69 -2.86 -52.07
C GLY A 42 -22.35 -2.49 -50.74
N ARG A 43 -23.53 -1.86 -50.81
CA ARG A 43 -24.33 -1.37 -49.68
C ARG A 43 -24.85 -2.49 -48.76
N GLY A 44 -24.65 -2.28 -47.45
CA GLY A 44 -25.57 -2.50 -46.32
C GLY A 44 -26.65 -3.60 -46.34
N ALA A 45 -26.63 -4.45 -45.31
CA ALA A 45 -27.78 -5.18 -44.78
C ALA A 45 -27.85 -5.01 -43.25
N ARG A 46 -29.07 -4.83 -42.70
CA ARG A 46 -29.31 -4.91 -41.24
C ARG A 46 -29.64 -6.36 -40.88
N VAL A 47 -29.16 -6.83 -39.73
CA VAL A 47 -29.62 -8.07 -39.09
C VAL A 47 -30.05 -7.71 -37.65
N PRO A 48 -31.24 -8.14 -37.17
CA PRO A 48 -31.87 -7.54 -35.99
C PRO A 48 -31.50 -8.23 -34.67
N ALA A 49 -31.69 -7.51 -33.56
CA ALA A 49 -31.74 -8.09 -32.22
C ALA A 49 -33.14 -8.69 -31.95
N PRO A 50 -33.25 -9.84 -31.26
CA PRO A 50 -34.52 -10.36 -30.76
C PRO A 50 -34.95 -9.61 -29.49
N ALA A 51 -36.24 -9.28 -29.40
CA ALA A 51 -36.82 -8.54 -28.27
C ALA A 51 -37.47 -9.46 -27.21
N LEU A 52 -37.67 -8.87 -26.03
CA LEU A 52 -38.29 -9.42 -24.83
C LEU A 52 -39.57 -10.24 -25.06
N GLY A 53 -39.71 -11.37 -24.36
CA GLY A 53 -40.97 -12.10 -24.19
C GLY A 53 -41.22 -12.40 -22.70
N ALA A 54 -42.13 -11.67 -22.06
CA ALA A 54 -42.45 -11.83 -20.64
C ALA A 54 -43.71 -12.70 -20.42
N ARG A 55 -43.71 -13.57 -19.40
CA ARG A 55 -44.94 -14.24 -18.90
C ARG A 55 -45.01 -14.32 -17.38
N ALA A 56 -46.24 -14.16 -16.90
CA ALA A 56 -46.65 -13.89 -15.53
C ALA A 56 -46.38 -15.00 -14.49
N ALA A 57 -45.73 -14.58 -13.39
CA ALA A 57 -46.27 -14.51 -12.03
C ALA A 57 -47.24 -15.58 -11.43
N ARG A 58 -47.05 -15.78 -10.11
CA ARG A 58 -47.95 -16.33 -9.05
C ARG A 58 -47.93 -17.84 -8.74
N THR A 59 -47.36 -18.14 -7.57
CA THR A 59 -48.01 -18.95 -6.51
C THR A 59 -47.70 -18.33 -5.12
N ARG A 60 -48.32 -18.80 -4.03
CA ARG A 60 -48.32 -18.14 -2.71
C ARG A 60 -47.73 -19.03 -1.59
N ARG A 61 -47.15 -18.35 -0.59
CA ARG A 61 -47.00 -18.72 0.85
C ARG A 61 -47.20 -20.19 1.27
N VAL A 62 -46.16 -20.73 1.95
CA VAL A 62 -46.31 -21.52 3.19
C VAL A 62 -45.49 -20.82 4.29
N ALA A 63 -45.74 -21.07 5.58
CA ALA A 63 -45.30 -20.19 6.67
C ALA A 63 -44.65 -20.89 7.89
N ARG A 64 -43.73 -20.16 8.53
CA ARG A 64 -43.39 -20.17 9.98
C ARG A 64 -43.28 -21.51 10.74
N ARG A 65 -42.05 -21.89 11.10
CA ARG A 65 -41.53 -21.98 12.49
C ARG A 65 -39.99 -21.95 12.41
N ALA A 66 -39.27 -20.99 13.00
CA ALA A 66 -39.11 -20.63 14.41
C ALA A 66 -37.99 -21.42 15.12
N GLY A 67 -36.74 -20.99 14.92
CA GLY A 67 -35.61 -21.25 15.83
C GLY A 67 -35.12 -19.92 16.40
N ARG A 68 -35.14 -19.75 17.73
CA ARG A 68 -34.65 -18.54 18.40
C ARG A 68 -33.15 -18.70 18.70
N ILE A 69 -32.32 -17.87 18.10
CA ILE A 69 -30.95 -17.60 18.59
C ILE A 69 -30.96 -16.16 19.11
N ALA A 70 -30.32 -15.92 20.26
CA ALA A 70 -30.39 -14.64 20.94
C ALA A 70 -29.69 -13.53 20.13
N HIS A 71 -30.41 -12.43 19.89
CA HIS A 71 -29.81 -11.24 19.28
C HIS A 71 -28.84 -10.57 20.26
N GLY A 72 -27.54 -10.82 20.09
CA GLY A 72 -26.51 -9.86 20.50
C GLY A 72 -26.87 -8.48 19.93
N ARG A 73 -26.70 -7.43 20.75
CA ARG A 73 -27.24 -6.09 20.45
C ARG A 73 -26.71 -5.59 19.11
N GLY A 74 -27.59 -5.53 18.11
CA GLY A 74 -27.24 -4.99 16.80
C GLY A 74 -26.79 -3.55 16.93
N VAL A 75 -25.55 -3.27 16.51
CA VAL A 75 -25.10 -1.91 16.23
C VAL A 75 -26.02 -1.39 15.13
N ARG A 76 -26.94 -0.48 15.49
CA ARG A 76 -27.69 0.26 14.49
C ARG A 76 -26.67 1.01 13.65
N ALA A 77 -26.58 0.70 12.35
CA ALA A 77 -25.92 1.56 11.41
C ALA A 77 -26.47 2.98 11.61
N ARG A 78 -25.61 3.90 12.07
CA ARG A 78 -25.95 5.32 12.05
C ARG A 78 -26.03 5.68 10.58
N ALA A 79 -27.25 5.81 10.06
CA ALA A 79 -27.44 6.44 8.75
C ALA A 79 -26.62 7.73 8.74
N ALA A 80 -25.78 7.91 7.70
CA ALA A 80 -24.92 9.08 7.56
C ALA A 80 -25.72 10.34 7.89
N PRO A 81 -25.23 11.21 8.80
CA PRO A 81 -26.06 12.24 9.40
C PRO A 81 -26.54 13.20 8.32
N ARG A 82 -27.82 13.07 7.94
CA ARG A 82 -28.52 14.03 7.07
C ARG A 82 -28.26 15.41 7.67
N GLY A 83 -27.49 16.23 6.93
CA GLY A 83 -26.83 17.40 7.48
C GLY A 83 -27.82 18.27 8.24
N ARG A 84 -27.51 18.59 9.50
CA ARG A 84 -28.27 19.58 10.27
C ARG A 84 -28.06 20.95 9.63
N ALA A 85 -28.92 21.30 8.67
CA ALA A 85 -29.06 22.66 8.18
C ALA A 85 -29.32 23.57 9.40
N GLY A 86 -28.33 24.40 9.75
CA GLY A 86 -28.23 25.07 11.05
C GLY A 86 -26.85 25.02 11.69
N GLY A 87 -25.93 24.18 11.23
CA GLY A 87 -24.50 24.38 11.47
C GLY A 87 -24.02 25.67 10.80
N ARG A 88 -23.27 26.52 11.52
CA ARG A 88 -22.64 27.71 10.91
C ARG A 88 -21.62 27.26 9.85
N VAL A 89 -21.61 27.94 8.71
CA VAL A 89 -20.51 27.83 7.74
C VAL A 89 -19.25 28.38 8.42
N SER A 90 -18.18 27.58 8.39
CA SER A 90 -16.85 27.98 8.85
C SER A 90 -15.88 27.98 7.68
N SER A 91 -14.90 28.86 7.75
CA SER A 91 -13.67 28.84 6.97
C SER A 91 -12.67 27.86 7.60
N VAL A 92 -12.14 26.93 6.82
CA VAL A 92 -11.25 25.87 7.30
C VAL A 92 -10.00 25.77 6.43
N ALA A 93 -8.83 25.94 7.03
CA ALA A 93 -7.56 25.68 6.38
C ALA A 93 -7.13 24.22 6.60
N VAL A 94 -7.03 23.43 5.54
CA VAL A 94 -6.52 22.05 5.54
C VAL A 94 -5.03 22.10 5.20
N ILE A 95 -4.17 21.75 6.17
CA ILE A 95 -2.72 21.83 6.00
C ILE A 95 -2.16 20.44 5.66
N GLY A 96 -1.57 20.32 4.46
CA GLY A 96 -1.05 19.10 3.86
C GLY A 96 -2.00 18.50 2.83
N GLY A 97 -1.54 18.33 1.59
CA GLY A 97 -2.27 17.76 0.46
C GLY A 97 -2.09 16.26 0.26
N GLY A 98 -1.61 15.52 1.26
CA GLY A 98 -1.64 14.06 1.25
C GLY A 98 -3.07 13.49 1.32
N PHE A 99 -3.22 12.17 1.22
CA PHE A 99 -4.51 11.47 1.25
C PHE A 99 -5.48 11.95 2.36
N ARG A 100 -4.97 12.14 3.59
CA ARG A 100 -5.75 12.67 4.73
C ARG A 100 -6.32 14.07 4.44
N GLY A 101 -5.53 14.95 3.83
CA GLY A 101 -5.95 16.30 3.49
C GLY A 101 -6.95 16.34 2.34
N ILE A 102 -6.74 15.50 1.33
CA ILE A 102 -7.69 15.30 0.22
C ILE A 102 -9.06 14.86 0.75
N ALA A 103 -9.09 13.79 1.54
CA ALA A 103 -10.33 13.27 2.12
C ALA A 103 -10.99 14.29 3.07
N SER A 104 -10.21 14.95 3.94
CA SER A 104 -10.73 15.97 4.85
C SER A 104 -11.29 17.20 4.11
N ALA A 105 -10.61 17.69 3.07
CA ALA A 105 -11.12 18.81 2.28
C ALA A 105 -12.43 18.46 1.57
N TRP A 106 -12.54 17.26 1.00
CA TRP A 106 -13.77 16.75 0.41
C TRP A 106 -14.91 16.64 1.44
N LEU A 107 -14.64 16.03 2.61
CA LEU A 107 -15.62 15.89 3.70
C LEU A 107 -16.10 17.26 4.21
N LEU A 108 -15.17 18.16 4.52
CA LEU A 108 -15.48 19.51 5.02
C LEU A 108 -16.26 20.33 3.99
N ARG A 109 -15.89 20.22 2.71
CA ARG A 109 -16.58 20.94 1.63
C ARG A 109 -17.99 20.41 1.40
N ARG A 110 -18.19 19.09 1.42
CA ARG A 110 -19.52 18.46 1.36
C ARG A 110 -20.38 18.69 2.62
N ALA A 111 -19.76 18.98 3.76
CA ALA A 111 -20.44 19.47 4.96
C ALA A 111 -20.86 20.96 4.87
N GLY A 112 -20.56 21.65 3.77
CA GLY A 112 -20.97 23.04 3.51
C GLY A 112 -19.99 24.10 4.00
N HIS A 113 -18.77 23.71 4.42
CA HIS A 113 -17.75 24.66 4.84
C HIS A 113 -17.05 25.32 3.64
N ALA A 114 -16.41 26.47 3.89
CA ALA A 114 -15.45 27.07 2.98
C ALA A 114 -14.06 26.50 3.29
N VAL A 115 -13.36 25.97 2.30
CA VAL A 115 -12.14 25.18 2.50
C VAL A 115 -11.00 25.69 1.62
N THR A 116 -9.87 25.99 2.25
CA THR A 116 -8.58 26.19 1.58
C THR A 116 -7.68 25.01 1.91
N LEU A 117 -7.18 24.28 0.92
CA LEU A 117 -6.17 23.24 1.10
C LEU A 117 -4.79 23.78 0.72
N VAL A 118 -3.80 23.58 1.59
CA VAL A 118 -2.43 24.09 1.44
C VAL A 118 -1.47 22.91 1.31
N GLU A 119 -0.69 22.87 0.23
CA GLU A 119 0.32 21.84 -0.04
C GLU A 119 1.64 22.46 -0.48
N ALA A 120 2.73 22.04 0.18
CA ALA A 120 4.05 22.62 0.00
C ALA A 120 4.76 22.17 -1.29
N ALA A 121 4.39 21.01 -1.85
CA ALA A 121 4.84 20.52 -3.15
C ALA A 121 4.00 21.11 -4.30
N PRO A 122 4.48 21.09 -5.56
CA PRO A 122 3.73 21.62 -6.72
C PRO A 122 2.39 20.92 -7.02
N ALA A 123 2.17 19.71 -6.48
CA ALA A 123 0.94 18.93 -6.65
C ALA A 123 0.60 18.13 -5.39
N ILE A 124 -0.71 17.97 -5.13
CA ILE A 124 -1.25 17.14 -4.04
C ILE A 124 -1.03 15.64 -4.26
N GLY A 125 -1.42 14.81 -3.29
CA GLY A 125 -1.31 13.34 -3.30
C GLY A 125 -0.36 12.80 -2.23
N GLY A 126 0.75 13.50 -1.98
CA GLY A 126 1.78 13.07 -1.03
C GLY A 126 2.47 11.78 -1.50
N LEU A 127 2.21 10.67 -0.80
CA LEU A 127 2.64 9.31 -1.21
C LEU A 127 1.75 8.72 -2.33
N LEU A 128 0.57 9.27 -2.60
CA LEU A 128 -0.27 8.85 -3.74
C LEU A 128 0.16 9.58 -5.03
N ARG A 129 1.45 9.52 -5.36
CA ARG A 129 2.03 10.11 -6.58
C ARG A 129 3.01 9.14 -7.22
N SER A 130 2.79 8.78 -8.47
CA SER A 130 3.67 7.90 -9.25
C SER A 130 4.74 8.70 -9.98
N THR A 131 5.96 8.19 -10.02
CA THR A 131 7.11 8.85 -10.70
C THR A 131 7.25 8.35 -12.12
N ALA A 132 7.41 9.26 -13.10
CA ALA A 132 7.69 8.89 -14.48
C ALA A 132 9.14 8.42 -14.64
N TRP A 133 9.34 7.22 -15.21
CA TRP A 133 10.65 6.64 -15.52
C TRP A 133 10.55 5.75 -16.74
N ASN A 134 11.33 5.98 -17.80
CA ASN A 134 11.40 5.12 -18.99
C ASN A 134 10.04 4.70 -19.61
N GLY A 135 9.01 5.56 -19.49
CA GLY A 135 7.64 5.29 -19.96
C GLY A 135 6.74 4.53 -18.98
N TYR A 136 7.24 4.18 -17.80
CA TYR A 136 6.49 3.61 -16.68
C TYR A 136 6.05 4.71 -15.70
N TRP A 137 4.96 4.47 -14.97
CA TRP A 137 4.53 5.25 -13.81
C TRP A 137 4.76 4.42 -12.54
N LEU A 138 5.79 4.79 -11.79
CA LEU A 138 6.29 4.06 -10.63
C LEU A 138 5.59 4.51 -9.35
N ASP A 139 4.68 3.69 -8.82
CA ASP A 139 4.07 3.89 -7.51
C ASP A 139 5.12 3.71 -6.40
N PRO A 140 5.12 4.52 -5.32
CA PRO A 140 6.13 4.47 -4.27
C PRO A 140 5.89 3.30 -3.30
N GLY A 141 6.06 2.07 -3.79
CA GLY A 141 5.65 0.84 -3.13
C GLY A 141 4.22 0.42 -3.46
N CYS A 142 3.80 -0.74 -2.95
CA CYS A 142 2.53 -1.38 -3.31
C CYS A 142 1.30 -0.60 -2.81
N HIS A 143 0.71 0.22 -3.68
CA HIS A 143 -0.54 0.94 -3.45
C HIS A 143 -1.71 0.32 -4.22
N VAL A 144 -2.82 0.06 -3.50
CA VAL A 144 -4.08 -0.47 -4.03
C VAL A 144 -5.22 0.07 -3.17
N PHE A 145 -6.35 0.47 -3.77
CA PHE A 145 -7.56 0.80 -3.01
C PHE A 145 -8.40 -0.45 -2.72
N ASP A 146 -9.13 -0.43 -1.60
CA ASP A 146 -10.06 -1.49 -1.23
C ASP A 146 -11.50 -1.01 -1.01
N ASN A 147 -12.41 -1.96 -1.22
CA ASN A 147 -13.81 -1.86 -0.87
C ASN A 147 -14.02 -2.57 0.48
N SER A 148 -13.68 -1.85 1.56
CA SER A 148 -13.84 -2.31 2.96
C SER A 148 -15.06 -1.70 3.65
N ASP A 149 -15.48 -0.51 3.22
CA ASP A 149 -16.69 0.19 3.66
C ASP A 149 -17.33 0.94 2.47
N ASP A 150 -18.67 0.91 2.39
CA ASP A 150 -19.44 1.47 1.27
C ASP A 150 -19.45 3.02 1.24
N ASP A 151 -19.41 3.69 2.40
CA ASP A 151 -19.37 5.15 2.48
C ASP A 151 -17.96 5.65 2.14
N GLU A 152 -16.91 5.00 2.67
CA GLU A 152 -15.51 5.31 2.33
C GLU A 152 -15.24 5.06 0.83
N THR A 153 -15.68 3.93 0.29
CA THR A 153 -15.51 3.61 -1.14
C THR A 153 -16.29 4.58 -2.03
N THR A 154 -17.46 5.04 -1.59
CA THR A 154 -18.22 6.06 -2.33
C THR A 154 -17.54 7.43 -2.31
N ALA A 155 -16.87 7.79 -1.20
CA ALA A 155 -16.07 9.01 -1.14
C ALA A 155 -14.85 8.96 -2.08
N LEU A 156 -14.13 7.84 -2.11
CA LEU A 156 -12.96 7.67 -2.96
C LEU A 156 -13.31 7.63 -4.45
N LEU A 157 -14.45 7.04 -4.82
CA LEU A 157 -14.92 7.02 -6.20
C LEU A 157 -15.52 8.35 -6.68
N ASP A 158 -16.06 9.20 -5.79
CA ASP A 158 -16.41 10.59 -6.15
C ASP A 158 -15.15 11.42 -6.47
N LEU A 159 -14.05 11.18 -5.73
CA LEU A 159 -12.75 11.82 -5.97
C LEU A 159 -12.00 11.29 -7.21
N LEU A 160 -12.13 9.99 -7.51
CA LEU A 160 -11.46 9.33 -8.64
C LEU A 160 -12.25 9.43 -9.95
N GLY A 161 -13.58 9.57 -9.88
CA GLY A 161 -14.48 9.59 -11.02
C GLY A 161 -14.63 8.22 -11.67
N ASP A 162 -14.62 8.21 -13.01
CA ASP A 162 -14.69 7.01 -13.87
C ASP A 162 -13.32 6.37 -14.14
N ALA A 163 -12.23 6.99 -13.71
CA ALA A 163 -10.85 6.61 -14.00
C ALA A 163 -10.33 5.42 -13.17
N TYR A 164 -11.14 4.36 -13.01
CA TYR A 164 -10.81 3.17 -12.23
C TYR A 164 -11.35 1.89 -12.85
N HIS A 165 -10.71 0.77 -12.52
CA HIS A 165 -11.24 -0.57 -12.79
C HIS A 165 -11.15 -1.47 -11.54
N PRO A 166 -12.09 -2.41 -11.34
CA PRO A 166 -11.95 -3.47 -10.37
C PRO A 166 -10.71 -4.34 -10.66
N ILE A 167 -10.02 -4.79 -9.62
CA ILE A 167 -8.86 -5.69 -9.74
C ILE A 167 -8.98 -6.91 -8.82
N GLU A 168 -8.40 -8.02 -9.27
CA GLU A 168 -8.16 -9.19 -8.41
C GLU A 168 -6.73 -9.11 -7.85
N VAL A 169 -6.60 -8.83 -6.56
CA VAL A 169 -5.28 -8.79 -5.90
C VAL A 169 -4.91 -10.19 -5.44
N ARG A 170 -3.83 -10.74 -5.99
CA ARG A 170 -3.24 -12.03 -5.56
C ARG A 170 -2.05 -11.75 -4.68
N TYR A 171 -2.09 -12.19 -3.43
CA TYR A 171 -1.06 -11.85 -2.46
C TYR A 171 -0.70 -13.02 -1.54
N ALA A 172 0.51 -12.98 -1.01
CA ALA A 172 1.04 -14.00 -0.11
C ALA A 172 1.99 -13.42 0.96
N SER A 173 2.24 -14.18 2.01
CA SER A 173 3.15 -13.86 3.10
C SER A 173 4.14 -14.98 3.34
N TRP A 174 5.43 -14.69 3.48
CA TRP A 174 6.46 -15.64 3.93
C TRP A 174 6.89 -15.36 5.36
N ILE A 175 7.08 -16.40 6.16
CA ILE A 175 7.81 -16.33 7.44
C ILE A 175 8.52 -17.67 7.75
N GLY A 176 7.89 -18.79 7.38
CA GLY A 176 8.51 -20.11 7.36
C GLY A 176 9.04 -20.51 5.96
N ALA A 177 9.12 -21.81 5.71
CA ALA A 177 9.69 -22.39 4.49
C ALA A 177 8.74 -22.40 3.26
N ARG A 178 7.54 -21.83 3.36
CA ARG A 178 6.54 -21.78 2.28
C ARG A 178 5.84 -20.42 2.23
N ALA A 179 5.27 -20.09 1.06
CA ALA A 179 4.34 -18.99 0.90
C ALA A 179 2.98 -19.33 1.54
N SER A 180 2.47 -18.46 2.40
CA SER A 180 1.06 -18.46 2.79
C SER A 180 0.27 -17.61 1.79
N GLU A 181 -0.32 -18.25 0.80
CA GLU A 181 -1.24 -17.62 -0.16
C GLU A 181 -2.48 -17.03 0.55
N ASP A 182 -3.05 -15.96 -0.02
CA ASP A 182 -4.20 -15.21 0.50
C ASP A 182 -3.99 -14.53 1.88
N SER A 183 -2.76 -14.45 2.37
CA SER A 183 -2.37 -13.69 3.56
C SER A 183 -1.38 -12.58 3.21
N GLY A 184 -1.60 -11.38 3.74
CA GLY A 184 -0.61 -10.28 3.73
C GLY A 184 0.03 -10.04 5.10
N VAL A 185 -0.42 -10.76 6.13
CA VAL A 185 0.06 -10.65 7.52
C VAL A 185 0.93 -11.86 7.87
N PRO A 186 1.74 -11.83 8.95
CA PRO A 186 2.50 -13.00 9.39
C PRO A 186 1.59 -14.21 9.64
N ARG A 187 2.05 -15.40 9.19
CA ARG A 187 1.38 -16.70 9.35
C ARG A 187 2.26 -17.65 10.13
N LEU A 188 2.15 -17.60 11.45
CA LEU A 188 2.94 -18.41 12.39
C LEU A 188 2.59 -19.91 12.30
N ASP A 189 1.47 -20.25 11.66
CA ASP A 189 1.10 -21.62 11.28
C ASP A 189 1.98 -22.22 10.17
N ASP A 190 2.88 -21.44 9.56
CA ASP A 190 3.93 -21.92 8.65
C ASP A 190 5.26 -22.26 9.36
N LEU A 191 5.34 -22.09 10.69
CA LEU A 191 6.54 -22.38 11.51
C LEU A 191 6.64 -23.83 12.01
N GLY A 192 5.81 -24.73 11.48
CA GLY A 192 5.72 -26.14 11.86
C GLY A 192 4.70 -26.41 12.98
N ALA A 193 4.18 -27.64 13.00
CA ALA A 193 3.00 -27.99 13.82
C ALA A 193 3.22 -27.80 15.33
N ALA A 194 4.38 -28.21 15.87
CA ALA A 194 4.69 -28.05 17.29
C ALA A 194 4.78 -26.57 17.71
N THR A 195 5.42 -25.73 16.88
CA THR A 195 5.53 -24.28 17.08
C THR A 195 4.17 -23.61 17.03
N SER A 196 3.36 -23.92 16.01
CA SER A 196 2.02 -23.36 15.83
C SER A 196 1.08 -23.75 16.98
N GLN A 197 1.08 -25.03 17.40
CA GLN A 197 0.25 -25.48 18.51
C GLN A 197 0.66 -24.77 19.82
N ARG A 198 1.96 -24.69 20.13
CA ARG A 198 2.47 -23.94 21.28
C ARG A 198 2.01 -22.47 21.26
N ILE A 199 2.07 -21.82 20.10
CA ILE A 199 1.61 -20.43 19.93
C ILE A 199 0.10 -20.30 20.16
N VAL A 200 -0.72 -21.25 19.69
CA VAL A 200 -2.15 -21.28 19.97
C VAL A 200 -2.42 -21.43 21.47
N ASP A 201 -1.73 -22.36 22.13
CA ASP A 201 -1.91 -22.61 23.57
C ASP A 201 -1.50 -21.40 24.43
N GLU A 202 -0.35 -20.77 24.12
CA GLU A 202 0.09 -19.55 24.80
C GLU A 202 -0.85 -18.36 24.52
N CYS A 203 -1.35 -18.18 23.30
CA CYS A 203 -2.30 -17.13 22.94
C CYS A 203 -3.66 -17.31 23.61
N VAL A 204 -4.19 -18.53 23.67
CA VAL A 204 -5.44 -18.86 24.40
C VAL A 204 -5.26 -18.69 25.91
N ALA A 205 -4.09 -19.03 26.46
CA ALA A 205 -3.77 -18.78 27.87
C ALA A 205 -3.66 -17.27 28.18
N ALA A 206 -3.05 -16.48 27.29
CA ALA A 206 -2.95 -15.02 27.41
C ALA A 206 -4.33 -14.36 27.32
N ALA A 207 -5.16 -14.75 26.35
CA ALA A 207 -6.51 -14.21 26.14
C ALA A 207 -7.46 -14.41 27.35
N ARG A 208 -7.17 -15.35 28.26
CA ARG A 208 -7.92 -15.56 29.51
C ARG A 208 -7.50 -14.63 30.66
N ARG A 209 -6.34 -13.99 30.60
CA ARG A 209 -5.82 -13.10 31.66
C ARG A 209 -6.46 -11.71 31.56
N PRO A 210 -6.37 -10.86 32.59
CA PRO A 210 -6.53 -9.41 32.42
C PRO A 210 -5.53 -8.88 31.37
N ALA A 211 -5.91 -7.84 30.63
CA ALA A 211 -4.98 -7.18 29.71
C ALA A 211 -4.10 -6.21 30.49
N GLU A 212 -2.80 -6.49 30.56
CA GLU A 212 -1.81 -5.58 31.15
C GLU A 212 -1.36 -4.53 30.11
N PRO A 213 -1.11 -3.26 30.50
CA PRO A 213 -0.58 -2.25 29.60
C PRO A 213 0.84 -2.61 29.14
N ALA A 214 1.00 -2.97 27.86
CA ALA A 214 2.30 -3.09 27.22
C ALA A 214 2.96 -1.71 27.11
N ARG A 215 4.28 -1.63 27.35
CA ARG A 215 5.06 -0.38 27.17
C ARG A 215 5.60 -0.21 25.75
N ASP A 216 5.73 -1.31 25.01
CA ASP A 216 6.30 -1.37 23.68
C ASP A 216 5.63 -2.48 22.83
N LEU A 217 6.00 -2.56 21.55
CA LEU A 217 5.40 -3.50 20.59
C LEU A 217 5.78 -4.97 20.86
N GLU A 218 6.95 -5.27 21.44
CA GLU A 218 7.31 -6.65 21.83
C GLU A 218 6.47 -7.12 23.02
N GLN A 219 6.33 -6.27 24.04
CA GLN A 219 5.45 -6.52 25.18
C GLN A 219 4.00 -6.72 24.73
N LEU A 220 3.54 -5.96 23.73
CA LEU A 220 2.21 -6.14 23.16
C LEU A 220 2.08 -7.49 22.43
N PHE A 221 3.10 -7.93 21.68
CA PHE A 221 3.09 -9.26 21.06
C PHE A 221 3.07 -10.39 22.11
N ARG A 222 3.88 -10.27 23.17
CA ARG A 222 3.90 -11.20 24.31
C ARG A 222 2.53 -11.26 25.01
N ALA A 223 1.89 -10.10 25.24
CA ALA A 223 0.57 -10.01 25.86
C ALA A 223 -0.60 -10.48 24.96
N ARG A 224 -0.51 -10.30 23.64
CA ARG A 224 -1.54 -10.75 22.67
C ARG A 224 -1.40 -12.24 22.30
N TYR A 225 -0.17 -12.74 22.12
CA TYR A 225 0.08 -14.02 21.44
C TYR A 225 1.02 -15.01 22.17
N GLY A 226 1.61 -14.62 23.30
CA GLY A 226 2.58 -15.45 24.04
C GLY A 226 4.04 -15.19 23.68
N GLU A 227 4.94 -15.82 24.44
CA GLU A 227 6.39 -15.67 24.32
C GLU A 227 6.91 -16.25 23.00
N CYS A 228 6.38 -17.43 22.61
CA CYS A 228 6.79 -18.12 21.40
C CYS A 228 6.46 -17.31 20.14
N ALA A 229 5.32 -16.62 20.13
CA ALA A 229 4.94 -15.72 19.04
C ALA A 229 5.72 -14.40 19.07
N ALA A 230 5.97 -13.84 20.26
CA ALA A 230 6.62 -12.54 20.42
C ALA A 230 7.97 -12.45 19.71
N GLY A 231 8.83 -13.48 19.84
CA GLY A 231 10.14 -13.51 19.17
C GLY A 231 10.04 -13.48 17.64
N HIS A 232 9.13 -14.27 17.06
CA HIS A 232 8.91 -14.28 15.61
C HIS A 232 8.30 -12.97 15.10
N LEU A 233 7.37 -12.37 15.85
CA LEU A 233 6.74 -11.11 15.50
C LEU A 233 7.67 -9.91 15.68
N ALA A 234 8.57 -9.92 16.67
CA ALA A 234 9.61 -8.90 16.83
C ALA A 234 10.62 -8.93 15.67
N ALA A 235 11.07 -10.12 15.24
CA ALA A 235 11.93 -10.26 14.07
C ALA A 235 11.23 -9.78 12.77
N ALA A 236 9.96 -10.14 12.60
CA ALA A 236 9.12 -9.69 11.49
C ALA A 236 8.91 -8.16 11.49
N ALA A 237 8.68 -7.56 12.66
CA ALA A 237 8.54 -6.11 12.83
C ALA A 237 9.86 -5.37 12.55
N ARG A 238 11.00 -5.90 13.02
CA ARG A 238 12.33 -5.34 12.73
C ARG A 238 12.59 -5.29 11.22
N LYS A 239 12.24 -6.33 10.47
CA LYS A 239 12.34 -6.32 9.01
C LYS A 239 11.36 -5.36 8.34
N ALA A 240 10.15 -5.20 8.86
CA ALA A 240 9.13 -4.29 8.30
C ALA A 240 9.43 -2.81 8.56
N TYR A 241 10.09 -2.48 9.67
CA TYR A 241 10.20 -1.11 10.19
C TYR A 241 11.66 -0.62 10.41
N GLY A 242 12.67 -1.48 10.29
CA GLY A 242 14.08 -1.09 10.35
C GLY A 242 14.63 -0.74 11.74
N CYS A 243 13.88 -1.00 12.81
CA CYS A 243 14.29 -0.80 14.20
C CYS A 243 13.77 -1.95 15.10
N ASP A 244 14.17 -2.01 16.36
CA ASP A 244 13.65 -3.02 17.29
C ASP A 244 12.18 -2.77 17.68
N ALA A 245 11.44 -3.85 17.98
CA ALA A 245 10.06 -3.73 18.45
C ALA A 245 9.96 -2.99 19.80
N ARG A 246 11.03 -2.96 20.61
CA ARG A 246 11.11 -2.19 21.87
C ARG A 246 11.20 -0.68 21.66
N GLU A 247 11.61 -0.24 20.47
CA GLU A 247 11.68 1.18 20.09
C GLU A 247 10.32 1.72 19.60
N LEU A 248 9.33 0.84 19.44
CA LEU A 248 8.03 1.13 18.84
C LEU A 248 6.90 1.05 19.88
N ALA A 249 5.97 2.00 19.83
CA ALA A 249 4.84 2.04 20.75
C ALA A 249 3.80 0.95 20.45
N PRO A 250 3.01 0.50 21.44
CA PRO A 250 1.94 -0.49 21.24
C PRO A 250 0.99 -0.17 20.07
N LEU A 251 0.63 1.11 19.84
CA LEU A 251 -0.25 1.53 18.74
C LEU A 251 0.27 1.13 17.35
N VAL A 252 1.58 0.90 17.19
CA VAL A 252 2.19 0.50 15.90
C VAL A 252 1.65 -0.85 15.39
N ALA A 253 1.14 -1.72 16.26
CA ALA A 253 0.45 -2.93 15.82
C ALA A 253 -0.77 -2.60 14.96
N ASP A 254 -1.57 -1.62 15.38
CA ASP A 254 -2.85 -1.28 14.77
C ASP A 254 -2.70 -0.28 13.59
N LEU A 255 -1.51 0.32 13.42
CA LEU A 255 -1.11 1.15 12.27
C LEU A 255 -0.52 0.36 11.09
N GLY A 256 -0.28 -0.95 11.23
CA GLY A 256 0.42 -1.76 10.23
C GLY A 256 0.00 -3.24 10.19
N VAL A 257 0.91 -4.08 9.69
CA VAL A 257 0.61 -5.48 9.33
C VAL A 257 0.52 -6.47 10.50
N PHE A 258 0.56 -5.98 11.75
CA PHE A 258 0.59 -6.81 12.96
C PHE A 258 -0.69 -6.75 13.82
N ARG A 259 -1.67 -5.93 13.42
CA ARG A 259 -2.98 -5.80 14.08
C ARG A 259 -3.67 -7.16 14.29
N ARG A 260 -3.61 -8.00 13.25
CA ARG A 260 -4.07 -9.39 13.26
C ARG A 260 -3.00 -10.30 12.68
N VAL A 261 -2.73 -11.42 13.34
CA VAL A 261 -1.71 -12.41 12.96
C VAL A 261 -2.38 -13.76 12.77
N GLY A 262 -1.99 -14.53 11.75
CA GLY A 262 -2.42 -15.92 11.64
C GLY A 262 -1.55 -16.80 12.54
N ILE A 263 -2.17 -17.47 13.49
CA ILE A 263 -1.48 -18.36 14.45
C ILE A 263 -1.81 -19.84 14.25
N ALA A 264 -2.86 -20.12 13.46
CA ALA A 264 -3.45 -21.43 13.25
C ALA A 264 -4.02 -21.55 11.82
N PRO A 265 -4.18 -22.79 11.30
CA PRO A 265 -4.92 -23.04 10.06
C PRO A 265 -6.35 -22.45 10.13
N ASP A 266 -6.90 -22.00 8.98
CA ASP A 266 -8.07 -21.11 9.00
C ASP A 266 -9.33 -21.72 9.64
N ALA A 267 -9.48 -23.05 9.64
CA ALA A 267 -10.58 -23.73 10.35
C ALA A 267 -10.48 -23.56 11.88
N GLN A 268 -9.28 -23.74 12.44
CA GLN A 268 -9.02 -23.53 13.88
C GLN A 268 -9.05 -22.03 14.21
N ALA A 269 -8.51 -21.18 13.34
CA ALA A 269 -8.59 -19.73 13.50
C ALA A 269 -10.06 -19.23 13.54
N LEU A 270 -10.95 -19.77 12.70
CA LEU A 270 -12.39 -19.43 12.73
C LEU A 270 -13.10 -19.92 13.99
N GLU A 271 -12.62 -20.97 14.65
CA GLU A 271 -13.12 -21.40 15.97
C GLU A 271 -12.63 -20.46 17.07
N LEU A 272 -11.32 -20.15 17.10
CA LEU A 272 -10.73 -19.20 18.06
C LEU A 272 -11.42 -17.83 18.01
N LYS A 273 -11.74 -17.33 16.81
CA LYS A 273 -12.42 -16.05 16.58
C LYS A 273 -13.90 -16.01 17.04
N ARG A 274 -14.40 -17.06 17.71
CA ARG A 274 -15.66 -17.00 18.48
C ARG A 274 -15.51 -16.24 19.81
N ASP A 275 -14.30 -16.20 20.37
CA ASP A 275 -13.98 -15.31 21.50
C ASP A 275 -13.70 -13.89 20.96
N PRO A 276 -14.37 -12.83 21.46
CA PRO A 276 -14.15 -11.45 20.99
C PRO A 276 -12.71 -10.92 21.16
N ARG A 277 -11.97 -11.40 22.17
CA ARG A 277 -10.56 -11.03 22.38
C ARG A 277 -9.68 -11.63 21.31
N LEU A 278 -9.95 -12.89 20.93
CA LEU A 278 -9.26 -13.57 19.85
C LEU A 278 -9.71 -13.09 18.47
N ASP A 279 -10.98 -12.70 18.27
CA ASP A 279 -11.39 -12.09 17.00
C ASP A 279 -10.59 -10.82 16.70
N ALA A 280 -10.35 -9.97 17.71
CA ALA A 280 -9.58 -8.74 17.56
C ALA A 280 -8.19 -8.97 16.94
N ILE A 281 -7.50 -10.06 17.33
CA ILE A 281 -6.06 -10.29 17.05
C ILE A 281 -5.76 -11.49 16.12
N VAL A 282 -6.66 -12.46 15.94
CA VAL A 282 -6.41 -13.62 15.08
C VAL A 282 -6.84 -13.31 13.64
N ALA A 283 -5.92 -13.52 12.69
CA ALA A 283 -6.23 -13.48 11.26
C ALA A 283 -6.76 -14.84 10.77
N ALA A 284 -7.69 -14.80 9.82
CA ALA A 284 -8.15 -15.95 9.06
C ALA A 284 -8.39 -15.49 7.61
N ARG A 285 -8.18 -16.38 6.63
CA ARG A 285 -8.35 -16.04 5.20
C ARG A 285 -9.82 -15.94 4.80
N PRO A 286 -10.18 -15.03 3.87
CA PRO A 286 -11.55 -14.92 3.37
C PRO A 286 -11.96 -16.18 2.58
N GLY A 287 -11.02 -16.81 1.89
CA GLY A 287 -11.26 -17.88 0.92
C GLY A 287 -11.57 -17.30 -0.46
N ALA A 288 -12.36 -18.04 -1.26
CA ALA A 288 -12.77 -17.59 -2.60
C ALA A 288 -13.59 -16.29 -2.57
N ASP A 289 -14.47 -16.12 -1.57
CA ASP A 289 -15.20 -14.87 -1.36
C ASP A 289 -14.33 -13.81 -0.67
N LYS A 290 -13.55 -13.06 -1.47
CA LYS A 290 -12.69 -11.97 -0.96
C LYS A 290 -13.45 -10.88 -0.19
N LEU A 291 -14.76 -10.76 -0.38
CA LEU A 291 -15.62 -9.82 0.37
C LEU A 291 -16.18 -10.40 1.68
N ARG A 292 -16.01 -11.70 1.97
CA ARG A 292 -16.66 -12.44 3.08
C ARG A 292 -16.72 -11.70 4.42
N PHE A 293 -15.61 -11.09 4.86
CA PHE A 293 -15.52 -10.38 6.14
C PHE A 293 -15.93 -8.90 6.06
N TYR A 294 -16.23 -8.40 4.86
CA TYR A 294 -16.55 -7.01 4.57
C TYR A 294 -18.01 -6.80 4.13
N ARG A 295 -18.76 -7.85 3.76
CA ARG A 295 -20.16 -7.75 3.23
C ARG A 295 -21.17 -6.97 4.10
N ALA A 296 -20.85 -6.73 5.38
CA ALA A 296 -21.69 -5.96 6.30
C ALA A 296 -21.44 -4.43 6.23
N SER A 297 -20.29 -3.99 5.74
CA SER A 297 -19.88 -2.59 5.56
C SER A 297 -19.68 -2.23 4.08
N ALA A 298 -19.15 -3.16 3.28
CA ALA A 298 -18.97 -3.08 1.83
C ALA A 298 -19.88 -4.10 1.12
N GLY A 299 -21.17 -3.77 1.01
CA GLY A 299 -22.20 -4.59 0.35
C GLY A 299 -22.66 -4.06 -1.01
N SER A 300 -22.42 -2.78 -1.32
CA SER A 300 -22.93 -2.12 -2.53
C SER A 300 -22.23 -2.52 -3.83
N ARG A 301 -21.01 -3.06 -3.74
CA ARG A 301 -20.10 -3.30 -4.88
C ARG A 301 -19.57 -4.73 -4.86
N ALA A 302 -19.45 -5.34 -6.04
CA ALA A 302 -19.10 -6.75 -6.20
C ALA A 302 -17.59 -7.06 -6.10
N PHE A 303 -16.73 -6.04 -6.08
CA PHE A 303 -15.27 -6.17 -6.03
C PHE A 303 -14.72 -5.89 -4.63
N ARG A 304 -13.59 -6.52 -4.28
CA ARG A 304 -12.84 -6.23 -3.03
C ARG A 304 -11.76 -5.16 -3.21
N ASN A 305 -11.27 -4.96 -4.42
CA ASN A 305 -10.20 -4.01 -4.73
C ASN A 305 -10.42 -3.34 -6.08
N TYR A 306 -9.84 -2.15 -6.23
CA TYR A 306 -9.85 -1.35 -7.45
C TYR A 306 -8.58 -0.50 -7.51
N TYR A 307 -8.24 -0.04 -8.71
CA TYR A 307 -7.05 0.76 -8.96
C TYR A 307 -7.30 1.73 -10.14
N PRO A 308 -6.58 2.87 -10.22
CA PRO A 308 -6.79 3.81 -11.32
C PRO A 308 -6.39 3.25 -12.69
N THR A 309 -7.07 3.74 -13.75
CA THR A 309 -6.79 3.30 -15.13
C THR A 309 -5.59 3.99 -15.77
N GLY A 310 -5.15 5.13 -15.25
CA GLY A 310 -4.16 6.02 -15.87
C GLY A 310 -2.75 5.91 -15.28
N ALA A 311 -2.19 7.06 -14.88
CA ALA A 311 -0.79 7.24 -14.46
C ALA A 311 -0.46 6.66 -13.07
N GLY A 312 -0.71 5.36 -12.88
CA GLY A 312 -0.55 4.66 -11.60
C GLY A 312 -1.45 5.20 -10.49
N ILE A 313 -1.03 5.08 -9.23
CA ILE A 313 -1.74 5.69 -8.10
C ILE A 313 -1.78 7.23 -8.19
N GLY A 314 -0.84 7.85 -8.93
CA GLY A 314 -0.80 9.29 -9.19
C GLY A 314 -2.03 9.84 -9.92
N GLU A 315 -2.71 9.00 -10.72
CA GLU A 315 -3.98 9.36 -11.35
C GLU A 315 -5.03 9.77 -10.31
N PHE A 316 -5.09 9.10 -9.15
CA PHE A 316 -6.01 9.48 -8.07
C PHE A 316 -5.74 10.89 -7.57
N ALA A 317 -4.48 11.28 -7.36
CA ALA A 317 -4.15 12.63 -6.91
C ALA A 317 -4.53 13.70 -7.94
N ALA A 318 -4.38 13.41 -9.24
CA ALA A 318 -4.79 14.31 -10.32
C ALA A 318 -6.32 14.45 -10.40
N ARG A 319 -7.08 13.34 -10.34
CA ARG A 319 -8.55 13.33 -10.36
C ARG A 319 -9.13 14.01 -9.12
N ALA A 320 -8.60 13.68 -7.94
CA ALA A 320 -9.00 14.29 -6.68
C ALA A 320 -8.73 15.81 -6.67
N HIS A 321 -7.63 16.28 -7.28
CA HIS A 321 -7.36 17.71 -7.42
C HIS A 321 -8.46 18.41 -8.24
N ALA A 322 -8.77 17.88 -9.43
CA ALA A 322 -9.81 18.42 -10.30
C ALA A 322 -11.18 18.42 -9.59
N ARG A 323 -11.53 17.33 -8.91
CA ARG A 323 -12.79 17.20 -8.16
C ARG A 323 -12.89 18.17 -6.98
N LEU A 324 -11.82 18.37 -6.23
CA LEU A 324 -11.80 19.35 -5.13
C LEU A 324 -12.01 20.78 -5.65
N VAL A 325 -11.38 21.15 -6.77
CA VAL A 325 -11.57 22.45 -7.42
C VAL A 325 -13.00 22.61 -7.95
N GLU A 326 -13.57 21.59 -8.61
CA GLU A 326 -14.96 21.57 -9.08
C GLU A 326 -15.98 21.76 -7.93
N LEU A 327 -15.74 21.12 -6.77
CA LEU A 327 -16.54 21.31 -5.56
C LEU A 327 -16.38 22.72 -4.95
N GLY A 328 -15.40 23.51 -5.39
CA GLY A 328 -15.11 24.85 -4.87
C GLY A 328 -14.22 24.84 -3.63
N VAL A 329 -13.20 23.98 -3.58
CA VAL A 329 -12.08 24.08 -2.64
C VAL A 329 -10.97 24.94 -3.24
N ASP A 330 -10.48 25.89 -2.47
CA ASP A 330 -9.31 26.72 -2.79
C ASP A 330 -8.03 25.89 -2.57
N VAL A 331 -7.55 25.22 -3.62
CA VAL A 331 -6.35 24.36 -3.55
C VAL A 331 -5.10 25.15 -3.92
N ARG A 332 -4.18 25.29 -2.96
CA ARG A 332 -2.93 26.05 -3.09
C ARG A 332 -1.73 25.13 -2.98
N THR A 333 -1.17 24.74 -4.13
CA THR A 333 0.08 23.98 -4.21
C THR A 333 1.31 24.90 -4.30
N GLY A 334 2.51 24.35 -4.06
CA GLY A 334 3.75 25.13 -3.98
C GLY A 334 3.79 26.11 -2.79
N CYS A 335 2.91 25.92 -1.81
CA CYS A 335 2.62 26.86 -0.73
C CYS A 335 2.72 26.13 0.61
N GLU A 336 3.61 26.57 1.49
CA GLU A 336 3.79 25.97 2.82
C GLU A 336 3.23 26.86 3.93
N LEU A 337 2.89 26.25 5.06
CA LEU A 337 2.59 26.97 6.29
C LEU A 337 3.90 27.40 6.95
N ALA A 338 4.10 28.71 7.12
CA ALA A 338 5.28 29.29 7.75
C ALA A 338 5.09 29.51 9.26
N ALA A 339 3.86 29.80 9.71
CA ALA A 339 3.51 29.94 11.12
C ALA A 339 2.01 29.70 11.38
N LEU A 340 1.67 29.20 12.57
CA LEU A 340 0.30 29.06 13.07
C LEU A 340 0.15 29.75 14.43
N ALA A 341 -0.82 30.68 14.52
CA ALA A 341 -1.26 31.27 15.77
C ALA A 341 -2.75 31.01 15.98
N LEU A 342 -3.12 30.48 17.14
CA LEU A 342 -4.51 30.25 17.54
C LEU A 342 -4.97 31.37 18.49
N ASP A 343 -6.18 31.90 18.29
CA ASP A 343 -6.80 32.86 19.21
C ASP A 343 -8.30 32.58 19.41
N ALA A 344 -8.95 33.33 20.29
CA ALA A 344 -10.39 33.16 20.58
C ALA A 344 -11.32 33.39 19.37
N ARG A 345 -10.79 33.78 18.20
CA ARG A 345 -11.50 33.99 16.93
C ARG A 345 -11.03 33.00 15.85
N GLY A 346 -10.44 31.87 16.23
CA GLY A 346 -9.99 30.81 15.32
C GLY A 346 -8.48 30.77 15.17
N ALA A 347 -7.99 30.84 13.93
CA ALA A 347 -6.57 30.78 13.61
C ALA A 347 -6.15 31.93 12.68
N ARG A 348 -4.94 32.44 12.91
CA ARG A 348 -4.14 33.15 11.91
C ARG A 348 -3.09 32.17 11.38
N ILE A 349 -3.05 32.03 10.06
CA ILE A 349 -2.00 31.27 9.36
C ILE A 349 -1.12 32.25 8.58
N GLU A 350 0.18 31.96 8.52
CA GLU A 350 1.10 32.58 7.58
C GLU A 350 1.52 31.56 6.54
N LEU A 351 1.37 31.92 5.27
CA LEU A 351 1.61 31.07 4.11
C LEU A 351 2.78 31.62 3.30
N HIS A 352 3.69 30.74 2.88
CA HIS A 352 4.87 31.03 2.09
C HIS A 352 4.82 30.31 0.75
N GLU A 353 4.78 31.07 -0.35
CA GLU A 353 4.84 30.56 -1.71
C GLU A 353 6.30 30.30 -2.12
N ARG A 354 6.65 29.03 -2.36
CA ARG A 354 8.04 28.64 -2.64
C ARG A 354 8.63 29.26 -3.90
N ALA A 355 7.80 29.48 -4.92
CA ALA A 355 8.25 29.96 -6.23
C ALA A 355 8.47 31.48 -6.29
N SER A 356 7.73 32.25 -5.47
CA SER A 356 7.78 33.73 -5.44
C SER A 356 8.50 34.28 -4.20
N GLY A 357 8.78 33.43 -3.20
CA GLY A 357 9.22 33.85 -1.86
C GLY A 357 8.15 34.62 -1.08
N ARG A 358 6.94 34.77 -1.64
CA ARG A 358 5.90 35.66 -1.13
C ARG A 358 5.30 35.08 0.13
N ARG A 359 5.28 35.90 1.19
CA ARG A 359 4.53 35.61 2.42
C ARG A 359 3.17 36.30 2.40
N THR A 360 2.14 35.61 2.87
CA THR A 360 0.78 36.15 3.06
C THR A 360 0.25 35.69 4.41
N SER A 361 -0.63 36.49 5.03
CA SER A 361 -1.35 36.09 6.24
C SER A 361 -2.84 35.98 5.95
N ALA A 362 -3.48 34.93 6.48
CA ALA A 362 -4.91 34.72 6.38
C ALA A 362 -5.50 34.36 7.75
N ARG A 363 -6.81 34.57 7.91
CA ARG A 363 -7.59 34.05 9.04
C ARG A 363 -8.55 32.97 8.58
N CYS A 364 -8.78 32.00 9.45
CA CYS A 364 -9.82 30.99 9.30
C CYS A 364 -10.40 30.62 10.68
N ASP A 365 -11.63 30.11 10.72
CA ASP A 365 -12.28 29.71 11.98
C ASP A 365 -11.63 28.46 12.57
N ARG A 366 -11.13 27.56 11.71
CA ARG A 366 -10.52 26.28 12.07
C ARG A 366 -9.31 25.95 11.19
N VAL A 367 -8.36 25.22 11.77
CA VAL A 367 -7.30 24.52 11.03
C VAL A 367 -7.54 23.02 11.16
N HIS A 368 -7.42 22.29 10.06
CA HIS A 368 -7.36 20.83 10.04
C HIS A 368 -5.94 20.40 9.67
N TRP A 369 -5.28 19.69 10.59
CA TRP A 369 -3.91 19.23 10.39
C TRP A 369 -3.87 17.83 9.75
N ALA A 370 -3.43 17.74 8.49
CA ALA A 370 -3.31 16.48 7.77
C ALA A 370 -1.86 15.97 7.61
N LEU A 371 -0.88 16.78 8.01
CA LEU A 371 0.55 16.43 8.06
C LEU A 371 0.89 15.58 9.31
N PRO A 372 2.11 15.00 9.39
CA PRO A 372 2.62 14.39 10.61
C PRO A 372 2.63 15.34 11.84
N PRO A 373 2.51 14.83 13.08
CA PRO A 373 2.39 15.63 14.29
C PRO A 373 3.66 16.41 14.65
N GLU A 374 4.84 15.90 14.31
CA GLU A 374 6.12 16.60 14.54
C GLU A 374 6.22 17.92 13.77
N LEU A 375 5.53 18.02 12.63
CA LEU A 375 5.43 19.26 11.87
C LEU A 375 4.41 20.25 12.49
N LEU A 376 3.42 19.79 13.25
CA LEU A 376 2.50 20.68 13.99
C LEU A 376 3.24 21.35 15.14
N ALA A 377 4.00 20.58 15.91
CA ALA A 377 4.82 21.10 17.00
C ALA A 377 5.77 22.21 16.52
N ARG A 378 6.50 21.97 15.42
CA ARG A 378 7.36 22.96 14.77
C ARG A 378 6.63 24.22 14.26
N SER A 379 5.32 24.14 14.05
CA SER A 379 4.48 25.25 13.53
C SER A 379 3.82 26.09 14.63
N VAL A 380 3.87 25.65 15.89
CA VAL A 380 3.18 26.27 17.04
C VAL A 380 4.21 26.72 18.08
N ALA A 381 4.25 28.02 18.36
CA ALA A 381 5.20 28.58 19.33
C ALA A 381 5.02 27.97 20.73
N GLY A 382 6.11 27.48 21.30
CA GLY A 382 6.14 26.87 22.65
C GLY A 382 5.72 25.40 22.73
N ALA A 383 5.39 24.74 21.61
CA ALA A 383 5.10 23.30 21.61
C ALA A 383 6.37 22.44 21.77
N PRO A 384 6.30 21.28 22.44
CA PRO A 384 7.44 20.39 22.61
C PRO A 384 7.85 19.71 21.29
N ALA A 385 9.15 19.53 21.06
CA ALA A 385 9.67 18.94 19.81
C ALA A 385 9.42 17.42 19.75
N LEU A 386 8.48 16.99 18.90
CA LEU A 386 8.07 15.58 18.82
C LEU A 386 8.99 14.70 17.93
N ASP A 387 10.02 15.25 17.29
CA ASP A 387 10.92 14.51 16.39
C ASP A 387 11.62 13.32 17.06
N ALA A 388 12.03 13.46 18.33
CA ALA A 388 12.65 12.38 19.10
C ALA A 388 11.66 11.27 19.53
N HIS A 389 10.37 11.48 19.29
CA HIS A 389 9.28 10.59 19.68
C HIS A 389 8.67 9.85 18.47
N VAL A 390 9.21 10.03 17.26
CA VAL A 390 8.68 9.42 16.04
C VAL A 390 9.80 8.74 15.25
N HIS A 391 9.78 7.41 15.20
CA HIS A 391 10.64 6.65 14.30
C HIS A 391 10.22 6.88 12.85
N GLY A 392 11.18 7.26 12.01
CA GLY A 392 11.00 7.41 10.56
C GLY A 392 11.60 6.23 9.82
N VAL A 393 10.77 5.28 9.37
CA VAL A 393 11.20 4.06 8.67
C VAL A 393 11.86 4.43 7.33
N PRO A 394 13.19 4.34 7.17
CA PRO A 394 13.84 4.69 5.92
C PRO A 394 13.70 3.53 4.94
N LEU A 395 13.29 3.82 3.71
CA LEU A 395 12.89 2.82 2.74
C LEU A 395 13.61 3.00 1.41
N LEU A 396 14.21 1.92 0.92
CA LEU A 396 14.66 1.81 -0.47
C LEU A 396 13.54 1.19 -1.30
N LEU A 397 13.26 1.80 -2.44
CA LEU A 397 12.37 1.28 -3.46
C LEU A 397 13.20 0.91 -4.69
N PHE A 398 13.36 -0.39 -4.93
CA PHE A 398 13.99 -0.92 -6.13
C PHE A 398 12.93 -1.21 -7.19
N TYR A 399 13.09 -0.66 -8.39
CA TYR A 399 12.21 -0.87 -9.53
C TYR A 399 12.95 -1.61 -10.63
N PHE A 400 12.34 -2.65 -11.19
CA PHE A 400 12.92 -3.46 -12.27
C PHE A 400 11.96 -3.57 -13.44
N ALA A 401 12.39 -3.11 -14.62
CA ALA A 401 11.63 -3.26 -15.85
C ALA A 401 11.72 -4.70 -16.38
N ILE A 402 10.57 -5.32 -16.67
CA ILE A 402 10.45 -6.69 -17.18
C ILE A 402 9.48 -6.75 -18.38
N GLN A 403 9.13 -7.96 -18.85
CA GLN A 403 8.01 -8.17 -19.78
C GLN A 403 6.80 -8.70 -19.04
N SER A 404 5.59 -8.35 -19.51
CA SER A 404 4.34 -8.85 -18.92
C SER A 404 4.27 -10.38 -18.97
N ALA A 405 4.82 -11.00 -20.03
CA ALA A 405 4.95 -12.45 -20.18
C ALA A 405 5.93 -13.12 -19.19
N ALA A 406 6.65 -12.34 -18.38
CA ALA A 406 7.55 -12.83 -17.32
C ALA A 406 7.16 -12.28 -15.93
N ALA A 407 5.98 -11.68 -15.81
CA ALA A 407 5.40 -11.26 -14.55
C ALA A 407 4.80 -12.47 -13.82
N GLY A 408 4.99 -12.53 -12.50
CA GLY A 408 4.59 -13.66 -11.68
C GLY A 408 3.11 -13.61 -11.29
N ARG A 409 2.62 -14.68 -10.67
CA ARG A 409 1.20 -14.86 -10.33
C ARG A 409 0.67 -13.96 -9.21
N TYR A 410 1.54 -13.22 -8.52
CA TYR A 410 1.19 -12.34 -7.40
C TYR A 410 1.19 -10.86 -7.80
N SER A 411 0.22 -10.12 -7.30
CA SER A 411 0.20 -8.65 -7.28
C SER A 411 1.24 -8.10 -6.29
N TYR A 412 1.32 -8.69 -5.09
CA TYR A 412 2.37 -8.42 -4.10
C TYR A 412 2.62 -9.60 -3.15
N VAL A 413 3.79 -9.63 -2.51
CA VAL A 413 4.18 -10.62 -1.51
C VAL A 413 4.93 -9.91 -0.37
N ASN A 414 4.52 -10.18 0.87
CA ASN A 414 5.26 -9.75 2.06
C ASN A 414 6.20 -10.86 2.51
N ASP A 415 7.42 -10.53 2.93
CA ASP A 415 8.41 -11.48 3.41
C ASP A 415 8.99 -11.05 4.76
N TYR A 416 8.61 -11.77 5.80
CA TYR A 416 9.01 -11.56 7.18
C TYR A 416 10.26 -12.37 7.59
N ARG A 417 10.87 -13.14 6.67
CA ARG A 417 12.08 -13.93 6.94
C ARG A 417 13.28 -12.98 7.14
N PRO A 418 14.04 -13.10 8.25
CA PRO A 418 15.12 -12.15 8.58
C PRO A 418 16.42 -12.36 7.79
N HIS A 419 16.51 -13.40 6.95
CA HIS A 419 17.69 -13.70 6.12
C HIS A 419 17.56 -13.19 4.68
N THR A 420 16.43 -12.59 4.31
CA THR A 420 16.23 -11.88 3.04
C THR A 420 16.04 -10.38 3.30
N ARG A 421 16.39 -9.53 2.33
CA ARG A 421 16.32 -8.06 2.46
C ARG A 421 14.95 -7.49 2.11
N VAL A 422 14.31 -7.99 1.05
CA VAL A 422 13.02 -7.49 0.59
C VAL A 422 11.95 -7.77 1.64
N PHE A 423 11.32 -6.70 2.16
CA PHE A 423 10.17 -6.80 3.05
C PHE A 423 8.86 -6.99 2.27
N ARG A 424 8.69 -6.26 1.16
CA ARG A 424 7.53 -6.42 0.26
C ARG A 424 7.97 -6.32 -1.19
N ALA A 425 7.63 -7.32 -1.99
CA ALA A 425 7.76 -7.29 -3.44
C ALA A 425 6.39 -7.11 -4.07
N SER A 426 6.30 -6.43 -5.21
CA SER A 426 5.06 -6.23 -5.96
C SER A 426 5.33 -6.18 -7.46
N CYS A 427 4.32 -6.47 -8.27
CA CYS A 427 4.41 -6.38 -9.74
C CYS A 427 3.24 -5.53 -10.27
N PRO A 428 3.33 -4.18 -10.23
CA PRO A 428 2.14 -3.33 -10.37
C PRO A 428 1.47 -3.30 -11.74
N GLY A 429 2.10 -3.78 -12.82
CA GLY A 429 1.43 -4.02 -14.10
C GLY A 429 0.54 -5.28 -14.12
N ASN A 430 0.52 -6.07 -13.03
CA ASN A 430 -0.50 -7.12 -12.83
C ASN A 430 -1.87 -6.55 -12.41
N TYR A 431 -1.96 -5.26 -12.10
CA TYR A 431 -3.21 -4.63 -11.68
C TYR A 431 -3.43 -3.20 -12.21
N GLY A 432 -2.38 -2.45 -12.55
CA GLY A 432 -2.48 -1.21 -13.30
C GLY A 432 -2.59 -1.45 -14.81
N SER A 433 -3.35 -0.58 -15.50
CA SER A 433 -3.59 -0.67 -16.95
C SER A 433 -2.89 0.44 -17.75
N GLY A 434 -2.63 1.60 -17.15
CA GLY A 434 -1.89 2.72 -17.75
C GLY A 434 -0.49 2.99 -17.15
N ASN A 435 -0.03 2.17 -16.19
CA ASN A 435 1.23 2.38 -15.47
C ASN A 435 2.50 1.79 -16.15
N CYS A 436 2.33 1.03 -17.24
CA CYS A 436 3.42 0.36 -17.97
C CYS A 436 3.31 0.61 -19.49
N PRO A 437 4.44 0.65 -20.23
CA PRO A 437 4.43 0.56 -21.69
C PRO A 437 3.78 -0.75 -22.19
N PRO A 438 3.20 -0.79 -23.40
CA PRO A 438 2.60 -2.00 -23.97
C PRO A 438 3.56 -3.21 -23.99
N GLY A 439 3.11 -4.35 -23.45
CA GLY A 439 3.91 -5.58 -23.35
C GLY A 439 5.01 -5.56 -22.28
N ALA A 440 5.15 -4.45 -21.53
CA ALA A 440 6.03 -4.34 -20.38
C ALA A 440 5.27 -4.53 -19.05
N ASN A 441 6.04 -4.76 -17.99
CA ASN A 441 5.58 -4.72 -16.60
C ASN A 441 6.79 -4.28 -15.75
N TYR A 442 6.59 -3.88 -14.49
CA TYR A 442 7.69 -3.65 -13.56
C TYR A 442 7.47 -4.38 -12.24
N VAL A 443 8.58 -4.62 -11.55
CA VAL A 443 8.62 -5.16 -10.19
C VAL A 443 9.07 -4.03 -9.28
N CYS A 444 8.39 -3.82 -8.15
CA CYS A 444 8.79 -2.87 -7.12
C CYS A 444 9.05 -3.62 -5.81
N CYS A 445 10.27 -3.47 -5.27
CA CYS A 445 10.71 -4.10 -4.03
C CYS A 445 11.01 -3.04 -2.97
N GLU A 446 10.36 -3.21 -1.82
CA GLU A 446 10.45 -2.37 -0.64
C GLU A 446 11.43 -3.00 0.35
N VAL A 447 12.52 -2.29 0.61
CA VAL A 447 13.63 -2.73 1.47
C VAL A 447 13.88 -1.67 2.54
N PRO A 448 13.35 -1.84 3.78
CA PRO A 448 13.69 -1.00 4.91
C PRO A 448 15.19 -1.13 5.23
N ALA A 449 15.88 -0.01 5.42
CA ALA A 449 17.33 0.02 5.61
C ALA A 449 17.78 1.20 6.47
N ASP A 450 18.80 1.00 7.29
CA ASP A 450 19.47 2.10 8.00
C ASP A 450 20.16 3.03 6.98
N ARG A 451 19.94 4.34 7.12
CA ARG A 451 20.52 5.39 6.28
C ARG A 451 22.05 5.48 6.34
N ALA A 452 22.67 4.90 7.36
CA ALA A 452 24.12 4.79 7.50
C ALA A 452 24.70 3.47 6.93
N SER A 453 23.86 2.51 6.52
CA SER A 453 24.31 1.20 6.02
C SER A 453 24.79 1.22 4.56
N GLU A 454 25.68 0.29 4.18
CA GLU A 454 26.10 0.07 2.79
C GLU A 454 24.90 -0.22 1.88
N LEU A 455 23.88 -0.92 2.39
CA LEU A 455 22.61 -1.18 1.71
C LEU A 455 21.90 0.12 1.29
N TRP A 456 22.05 1.21 2.06
CA TRP A 456 21.47 2.51 1.72
C TRP A 456 22.40 3.36 0.85
N THR A 457 23.69 3.40 1.13
CA THR A 457 24.64 4.25 0.39
C THR A 457 24.89 3.71 -1.02
N ASP A 458 25.09 2.40 -1.16
CA ASP A 458 25.50 1.72 -2.40
C ASP A 458 24.46 0.69 -2.88
N ALA A 459 23.18 1.04 -2.67
CA ALA A 459 22.00 0.23 -2.96
C ALA A 459 22.01 -0.38 -4.39
N GLU A 460 22.46 0.40 -5.37
CA GLU A 460 22.47 0.03 -6.78
C GLU A 460 23.28 -1.25 -7.07
N ARG A 461 24.38 -1.53 -6.35
CA ARG A 461 25.15 -2.79 -6.50
C ARG A 461 24.35 -4.02 -6.08
N LEU A 462 23.42 -3.87 -5.14
CA LEU A 462 22.59 -4.96 -4.63
C LEU A 462 21.36 -5.24 -5.52
N SER A 463 21.16 -4.48 -6.60
CA SER A 463 20.05 -4.66 -7.55
C SER A 463 19.88 -6.10 -8.05
N GLY A 464 20.98 -6.82 -8.28
CA GLY A 464 20.93 -8.23 -8.72
C GLY A 464 20.45 -9.19 -7.62
N GLU A 465 20.83 -8.94 -6.37
CA GLU A 465 20.40 -9.72 -5.19
C GLU A 465 18.92 -9.48 -4.92
N ILE A 466 18.48 -8.22 -4.88
CA ILE A 466 17.09 -7.82 -4.66
C ILE A 466 16.15 -8.36 -5.77
N PHE A 467 16.61 -8.39 -7.03
CA PHE A 467 15.85 -8.99 -8.13
C PHE A 467 15.78 -10.53 -8.02
N ALA A 468 16.83 -11.18 -7.53
CA ALA A 468 16.81 -12.62 -7.27
C ALA A 468 15.88 -12.99 -6.10
N GLU A 469 15.84 -12.19 -5.02
CA GLU A 469 14.87 -12.35 -3.94
C GLU A 469 13.43 -12.18 -4.44
N ALA A 470 13.16 -11.15 -5.23
CA ALA A 470 11.83 -10.90 -5.80
C ALA A 470 11.36 -12.07 -6.70
N ARG A 471 12.26 -12.65 -7.50
CA ARG A 471 12.01 -13.89 -8.24
C ARG A 471 11.68 -15.06 -7.31
N ALA A 472 12.46 -15.24 -6.23
CA ALA A 472 12.22 -16.30 -5.24
C ALA A 472 10.89 -16.13 -4.47
N LEU A 473 10.35 -14.92 -4.38
CA LEU A 473 9.01 -14.63 -3.85
C LEU A 473 7.88 -14.93 -4.86
N GLY A 474 8.19 -15.13 -6.15
CA GLY A 474 7.22 -15.47 -7.20
C GLY A 474 6.45 -14.28 -7.78
N VAL A 475 6.95 -13.04 -7.64
CA VAL A 475 6.37 -11.86 -8.30
C VAL A 475 6.85 -11.67 -9.75
N HIS A 476 7.91 -12.36 -10.18
CA HIS A 476 8.32 -12.48 -11.58
C HIS A 476 9.13 -13.76 -11.82
N ASP A 477 9.15 -14.22 -13.08
CA ASP A 477 9.97 -15.33 -13.55
C ASP A 477 11.15 -14.86 -14.43
N ALA A 478 11.20 -13.55 -14.74
CA ALA A 478 12.26 -12.94 -15.55
C ALA A 478 13.67 -13.25 -15.00
N ALA A 479 14.54 -13.80 -15.85
CA ALA A 479 15.92 -14.16 -15.50
C ALA A 479 16.83 -12.95 -15.26
N THR A 480 16.57 -11.84 -15.98
CA THR A 480 17.26 -10.56 -15.83
C THR A 480 16.27 -9.39 -15.93
N ALA A 481 16.57 -8.29 -15.26
CA ALA A 481 15.85 -7.02 -15.45
C ALA A 481 16.34 -6.34 -16.75
N ARG A 482 15.45 -5.65 -17.47
CA ARG A 482 15.79 -4.84 -18.65
C ARG A 482 16.39 -3.48 -18.28
N ALA A 483 16.00 -2.95 -17.12
CA ALA A 483 16.54 -1.75 -16.50
C ALA A 483 16.22 -1.82 -15.00
N ALA A 484 17.04 -1.16 -14.18
CA ALA A 484 16.80 -0.99 -12.75
C ALA A 484 16.81 0.50 -12.39
N HIS A 485 16.09 0.88 -11.33
CA HIS A 485 16.09 2.21 -10.75
C HIS A 485 15.86 2.11 -9.24
N VAL A 486 16.56 2.91 -8.44
CA VAL A 486 16.44 2.90 -6.98
C VAL A 486 16.03 4.29 -6.48
N VAL A 487 14.99 4.35 -5.66
CA VAL A 487 14.55 5.57 -4.98
C VAL A 487 14.76 5.41 -3.47
N ARG A 488 15.42 6.39 -2.86
CA ARG A 488 15.68 6.48 -1.43
C ARG A 488 14.62 7.38 -0.78
N ILE A 489 13.77 6.82 0.08
CA ILE A 489 12.76 7.58 0.87
C ILE A 489 13.24 7.66 2.32
N PRO A 490 13.75 8.81 2.80
CA PRO A 490 14.38 8.91 4.14
C PRO A 490 13.46 8.62 5.33
N SER A 491 12.14 8.59 5.11
CA SER A 491 11.13 8.10 6.05
C SER A 491 9.82 7.84 5.28
N ALA A 492 9.50 6.58 4.98
CA ALA A 492 8.24 6.20 4.32
C ALA A 492 7.07 6.07 5.30
N LEU A 493 7.33 5.59 6.52
CA LEU A 493 6.37 5.51 7.62
C LEU A 493 6.85 6.36 8.80
N ARG A 494 5.91 6.98 9.52
CA ARG A 494 6.12 7.68 10.79
C ARG A 494 5.45 6.88 11.90
N LEU A 495 6.24 6.25 12.76
CA LEU A 495 5.76 5.34 13.81
C LEU A 495 6.05 5.95 15.19
N PRO A 496 5.06 6.03 16.11
CA PRO A 496 5.30 6.50 17.47
C PRO A 496 6.26 5.57 18.22
N THR A 497 7.18 6.16 18.99
CA THR A 497 7.98 5.44 20.00
C THR A 497 7.22 5.40 21.34
N PRO A 498 7.58 4.54 22.32
CA PRO A 498 6.90 4.46 23.61
C PRO A 498 6.70 5.80 24.33
N SER A 499 7.66 6.74 24.20
CA SER A 499 7.56 8.07 24.82
C SER A 499 6.57 9.01 24.10
N PHE A 500 6.17 8.73 22.86
CA PHE A 500 5.09 9.44 22.17
C PHE A 500 3.72 9.17 22.81
N GLU A 501 3.47 7.95 23.28
CA GLU A 501 2.21 7.62 23.97
C GLU A 501 2.19 8.20 25.38
N GLN A 502 3.35 8.25 26.07
CA GLN A 502 3.50 8.88 27.37
C GLN A 502 3.20 10.39 27.30
N GLY A 503 3.80 11.11 26.33
CA GLY A 503 3.51 12.53 26.05
C GLY A 503 2.11 12.83 25.46
N ARG A 504 1.15 11.90 25.57
CA ARG A 504 -0.28 12.13 25.33
C ARG A 504 -1.16 11.87 26.56
N ALA A 505 -0.56 11.39 27.66
CA ALA A 505 -1.21 11.17 28.94
C ALA A 505 -0.92 12.31 29.96
N GLU A 506 0.11 13.10 29.67
CA GLU A 506 0.45 14.40 30.29
C GLU A 506 -0.23 15.56 29.53
#